data_AF-A0A968TRW7-F1
#
_entry.id   AF-A0A968TRW7-F1
#
_cell.length_a   1.000
_cell.length_b   1.000
_cell.length_c   1.000
_cell.angle_alpha   90.00
_cell.angle_beta   90.00
_cell.angle_gamma   90.00
#
_symmetry.space_group_name_H-M   'P 1'
#
loop_
_entity.id
_entity.type
_entity.pdbx_description
1 polymer ?
#
loop_
_entity_poly.entity_id
_entity_poly.type
_entity_poly.pdbx_seq_one_letter_code
_entity_poly.pdbx_strand_id
1 'polypeptide(L)'
;MKEQEAVQQFIDQIRWLYEPEFGDFKRKVGLYIQRLEEANPHLQTGNARQVLDTMRTKVVYSPSGDIESTRREVLQLATQLLESGSGHLH
;
A
#
# COMPACT_ATOMS: atom_id res chain seq x y z
N MET A 1 -12.55 3.32 -12.52
CA MET A 1 -12.92 4.43 -11.61
C MET A 1 -12.86 3.99 -10.16
N LYS A 2 -13.71 3.05 -9.69
CA LYS A 2 -13.72 2.62 -8.27
C LYS A 2 -12.38 2.10 -7.72
N GLU A 3 -11.58 1.40 -8.52
CA GLU A 3 -10.26 0.89 -8.09
C GLU A 3 -9.26 2.02 -7.84
N GLN A 4 -9.09 2.92 -8.82
CA GLN A 4 -8.20 4.07 -8.69
C GLN A 4 -8.62 4.95 -7.50
N GLU A 5 -9.92 5.11 -7.28
CA GLU A 5 -10.45 5.79 -6.09
C GLU A 5 -10.08 5.05 -4.79
N ALA A 6 -10.17 3.72 -4.75
CA ALA A 6 -9.80 2.92 -3.59
C ALA A 6 -8.29 2.99 -3.28
N VAL A 7 -7.44 2.91 -4.32
CA VAL A 7 -5.99 3.05 -4.16
C VAL A 7 -5.62 4.48 -3.77
N GLN A 8 -6.31 5.50 -4.30
CA GLN A 8 -6.12 6.89 -3.89
C GLN A 8 -6.50 7.11 -2.43
N GLN A 9 -7.63 6.56 -1.97
CA GLN A 9 -8.02 6.60 -0.56
C GLN A 9 -7.00 5.90 0.34
N PHE A 10 -6.47 4.75 -0.09
CA PHE A 10 -5.39 4.07 0.60
C PHE A 10 -4.14 4.96 0.72
N ILE A 11 -3.73 5.61 -0.38
CA ILE A 11 -2.60 6.56 -0.39
C ILE A 11 -2.82 7.69 0.61
N ASP A 12 -4.00 8.29 0.63
CA ASP A 12 -4.33 9.37 1.55
C ASP A 12 -4.33 8.88 3.01
N GLN A 13 -4.87 7.69 3.29
CA GLN A 13 -4.80 7.10 4.62
C GLN A 13 -3.36 6.93 5.11
N ILE A 14 -2.46 6.42 4.26
CA ILE A 14 -1.04 6.21 4.61
C ILE A 14 -0.30 7.55 4.77
N ARG A 15 -0.59 8.53 3.90
CA ARG A 15 0.04 9.85 3.93
C ARG A 15 -0.24 10.60 5.23
N TRP A 16 -1.47 10.50 5.73
CA TRP A 16 -1.92 11.20 6.94
C TRP A 16 -1.84 10.35 8.21
N LEU A 17 -1.37 9.10 8.11
CA LEU A 17 -1.19 8.21 9.25
C LEU A 17 0.00 8.67 10.11
N TYR A 18 -0.30 9.27 11.25
CA TYR A 18 0.66 9.55 12.30
C TYR A 18 0.59 8.49 13.39
N GLU A 19 1.68 7.75 13.57
CA GLU A 19 1.87 6.84 14.70
C GLU A 19 3.22 7.12 15.34
N PRO A 20 3.30 7.22 16.68
CA PRO A 20 4.57 7.43 17.37
C PRO A 20 5.41 6.15 17.42
N GLU A 21 4.78 4.98 17.33
CA GLU A 21 5.43 3.68 17.43
C GLU A 21 5.35 2.92 16.11
N PHE A 22 6.47 2.33 15.70
CA PHE A 22 6.53 1.55 14.46
C PHE A 22 5.59 0.33 14.49
N GLY A 23 5.37 -0.26 15.67
CA GLY A 23 4.45 -1.38 15.84
C GLY A 23 3.01 -1.03 15.46
N ASP A 24 2.52 0.13 15.91
CA ASP A 24 1.17 0.62 15.58
C ASP A 24 1.07 1.04 14.11
N PHE A 25 2.11 1.70 13.58
CA PHE A 25 2.21 1.99 12.16
C PHE A 25 2.07 0.71 11.33
N LYS A 26 2.91 -0.29 11.62
CA LYS A 26 2.87 -1.60 10.95
C LYS A 26 1.50 -2.24 11.01
N ARG A 27 0.86 -2.24 12.18
CA ARG A 27 -0.47 -2.83 12.37
C ARG A 27 -1.53 -2.11 11.53
N LYS A 28 -1.57 -0.78 11.57
CA LYS A 28 -2.57 0.02 10.84
C LYS A 28 -2.38 -0.05 9.34
N VAL A 29 -1.14 0.07 8.85
CA VAL A 29 -0.84 -0.09 7.43
C VAL A 29 -1.21 -1.50 6.94
N GLY A 30 -0.91 -2.54 7.72
CA GLY A 30 -1.33 -3.92 7.40
C GLY A 30 -2.84 -4.06 7.25
N LEU A 31 -3.62 -3.43 8.15
CA LEU A 31 -5.09 -3.42 8.06
C LEU A 31 -5.59 -2.66 6.82
N TYR A 32 -4.95 -1.55 6.44
CA TYR A 32 -5.33 -0.79 5.25
C TYR A 32 -5.04 -1.59 3.96
N ILE A 33 -3.93 -2.31 3.91
CA ILE A 33 -3.62 -3.21 2.78
C ILE A 33 -4.69 -4.31 2.68
N GLN A 34 -5.02 -4.97 3.80
CA GLN A 34 -6.06 -6.01 3.81
C GLN A 34 -7.41 -5.46 3.31
N ARG A 35 -7.84 -4.30 3.78
CA ARG A 35 -9.10 -3.68 3.33
C ARG A 35 -9.09 -3.33 1.85
N LEU A 36 -7.94 -2.87 1.33
CA LEU A 36 -7.78 -2.59 -0.09
C LEU A 36 -7.96 -3.87 -0.93
N GLU A 37 -7.39 -4.99 -0.47
CA GLU A 37 -7.52 -6.31 -1.12
C GLU A 37 -8.95 -6.87 -1.07
N GLU A 38 -9.61 -6.75 0.09
CA GLU A 38 -10.98 -7.23 0.30
C GLU A 38 -11.98 -6.44 -0.56
N ALA A 39 -11.78 -5.12 -0.66
CA ALA A 39 -12.62 -4.25 -1.49
C ALA A 39 -12.35 -4.41 -2.99
N ASN A 40 -11.16 -4.89 -3.38
CA ASN A 40 -10.73 -4.99 -4.78
C ASN A 40 -10.09 -6.36 -5.08
N PRO A 41 -10.90 -7.43 -5.23
CA PRO A 41 -10.40 -8.78 -5.48
C PRO A 41 -9.48 -8.92 -6.70
N HIS A 42 -9.63 -8.04 -7.70
CA HIS A 42 -8.78 -8.02 -8.90
C HIS A 42 -7.31 -7.70 -8.59
N LEU A 43 -7.04 -6.91 -7.54
CA LEU A 43 -5.67 -6.61 -7.10
C LEU A 43 -4.97 -7.85 -6.53
N GLN A 44 -5.70 -8.92 -6.21
CA GLN A 44 -5.14 -10.19 -5.73
C GLN A 44 -4.64 -11.09 -6.87
N THR A 45 -4.53 -10.57 -8.09
CA THR A 45 -4.03 -11.29 -9.27
C THR A 45 -2.93 -10.52 -10.00
N GLY A 46 -2.11 -11.24 -10.78
CA GLY A 46 -1.08 -10.65 -11.64
C GLY A 46 -0.05 -9.78 -10.91
N ASN A 47 0.40 -8.71 -11.58
CA ASN A 47 1.41 -7.79 -11.06
C ASN A 47 0.93 -7.04 -9.80
N ALA A 48 -0.36 -6.69 -9.73
CA ALA A 48 -0.93 -5.97 -8.58
C ALA A 48 -0.76 -6.76 -7.27
N ARG A 49 -0.92 -8.09 -7.33
CA ARG A 49 -0.68 -8.97 -6.18
C ARG A 49 0.77 -8.90 -5.71
N GLN A 50 1.73 -8.90 -6.63
CA GLN A 50 3.15 -8.85 -6.31
C GLN A 50 3.52 -7.52 -5.63
N VAL A 51 2.92 -6.42 -6.10
CA VAL A 51 3.10 -5.10 -5.50
C VAL A 51 2.53 -5.07 -4.06
N LEU A 52 1.33 -5.62 -3.84
CA LEU A 52 0.73 -5.71 -2.50
C LEU A 52 1.52 -6.63 -1.54
N ASP A 53 2.08 -7.74 -2.04
CA ASP A 53 2.95 -8.61 -1.25
C ASP A 53 4.26 -7.91 -0.86
N THR A 54 4.83 -7.15 -1.80
CA THR A 54 6.02 -6.32 -1.55
C THR A 54 5.73 -5.26 -0.49
N MET A 55 4.58 -4.57 -0.56
CA MET A 55 4.17 -3.61 0.48
C MET A 55 4.12 -4.26 1.85
N ARG A 56 3.47 -5.44 1.97
CA ARG A 56 3.40 -6.18 3.24
C ARG A 56 4.78 -6.54 3.76
N THR A 57 5.66 -7.02 2.89
CA THR A 57 7.04 -7.35 3.27
C THR A 57 7.75 -6.14 3.83
N LYS A 58 7.68 -4.97 3.17
CA LYS A 58 8.31 -3.72 3.64
C LYS A 58 7.77 -3.25 4.99
N VAL A 59 6.46 -3.36 5.19
CA VAL A 59 5.80 -2.96 6.44
C VAL A 59 6.14 -3.92 7.58
N VAL A 60 6.23 -5.21 7.30
CA VAL A 60 6.52 -6.24 8.31
C VAL A 60 8.00 -6.28 8.67
N TYR A 61 8.87 -6.15 7.67
CA TYR A 61 10.32 -6.23 7.76
C TYR A 61 10.96 -4.87 7.41
N SER A 62 10.95 -3.96 8.37
CA SER A 62 11.75 -2.73 8.35
C SER A 62 12.84 -2.82 9.42
N PRO A 63 14.10 -3.09 9.04
CA PRO A 63 15.18 -3.33 10.01
C PRO A 63 15.53 -2.10 10.86
N SER A 64 15.26 -0.89 10.34
CA SER A 64 15.47 0.36 11.07
C SER A 64 14.28 0.75 11.96
N GLY A 65 13.10 0.16 11.73
CA GLY A 65 11.85 0.63 12.35
C GLY A 65 11.49 2.08 11.97
N ASP A 66 12.06 2.60 10.87
CA ASP A 66 11.85 3.98 10.45
C ASP A 66 10.50 4.13 9.75
N ILE A 67 9.58 4.85 10.40
CA ILE A 67 8.21 5.06 9.93
C ILE A 67 8.21 5.84 8.61
N GLU A 68 9.00 6.90 8.50
CA GLU A 68 8.99 7.79 7.33
C GLU A 68 9.51 7.09 6.07
N SER A 69 10.57 6.30 6.19
CA SER A 69 11.11 5.52 5.06
C SER A 69 10.14 4.43 4.66
N THR A 70 9.58 3.69 5.62
CA THR A 70 8.57 2.66 5.34
C THR A 70 7.34 3.28 4.69
N ARG A 71 6.87 4.45 5.15
CA ARG A 71 5.75 5.19 4.54
C ARG A 71 6.06 5.55 3.10
N ARG A 72 7.24 6.11 2.82
CA ARG A 72 7.65 6.47 1.46
C ARG A 72 7.67 5.26 0.53
N GLU A 73 8.22 4.14 0.97
CA GLU A 73 8.25 2.90 0.18
C GLU A 73 6.83 2.38 -0.12
N VAL A 74 5.94 2.37 0.87
CA VAL A 74 4.53 1.96 0.69
C VAL A 74 3.81 2.90 -0.28
N LEU A 75 4.01 4.21 -0.16
CA LEU A 75 3.41 5.20 -1.06
C LEU A 75 3.90 5.03 -2.50
N GLN A 76 5.19 4.77 -2.71
CA GLN A 76 5.75 4.51 -4.05
C GLN A 76 5.13 3.27 -4.69
N LEU A 77 4.98 2.18 -3.93
CA LEU A 77 4.31 0.97 -4.41
C LEU A 77 2.83 1.22 -4.70
N ALA A 78 2.16 2.07 -3.92
CA ALA A 78 0.75 2.38 -4.12
C ALA A 78 0.52 3.23 -5.37
N THR A 79 1.45 4.14 -5.67
CA THR A 79 1.46 4.86 -6.94
C THR A 79 1.65 3.90 -8.12
N GLN A 80 2.52 2.89 -8.01
CA GLN A 80 2.66 1.87 -9.06
C GLN A 80 1.36 1.09 -9.31
N LEU A 81 0.55 0.84 -8.28
CA LEU A 81 -0.79 0.24 -8.46
C LEU A 81 -1.72 1.15 -9.26
N LEU A 82 -1.71 2.45 -8.99
CA LEU A 82 -2.49 3.43 -9.78
C LEU A 82 -2.05 3.45 -11.24
N GLU A 83 -0.75 3.45 -11.50
CA GLU A 83 -0.19 3.49 -12.86
C GLU A 83 -0.47 2.19 -13.62
N SER A 84 -0.37 1.04 -12.94
CA SER A 84 -0.68 -0.28 -13.52
C SER A 84 -2.16 -0.45 -13.85
N GLY A 85 -3.06 0.10 -13.03
CA GLY A 85 -4.51 0.11 -13.29
C GLY A 85 -4.96 1.16 -14.31
N SER A 86 -4.09 2.10 -14.68
CA SER A 86 -4.39 3.19 -15.63
C SER A 86 -4.13 2.83 -17.10
N GLY A 87 -3.60 1.64 -17.39
CA GLY A 87 -3.40 1.18 -18.76
C GLY A 87 -2.52 2.13 -19.58
N HIS A 88 -1.21 2.14 -19.31
CA HIS A 88 -0.27 2.48 -20.37
C HIS A 88 0.20 1.18 -21.03
N LEU A 89 -0.36 0.96 -22.22
CA LEU A 89 0.18 0.11 -23.27
C LEU A 89 1.61 0.54 -23.56
N HIS A 90 2.55 -0.41 -23.58
CA HIS A 90 3.80 -0.23 -24.30
C HIS A 90 4.16 -1.55 -25.00
#